data_AF-A0A960Y100-F1
#
_entry.id   AF-A0A960Y100-F1
#
_cell.length_a   1.000
_cell.length_b   1.000
_cell.length_c   1.000
_cell.angle_alpha   90.00
_cell.angle_beta   90.00
_cell.angle_gamma   90.00
#
_symmetry.space_group_name_H-M   'P 1'
#
loop_
_entity.id
_entity.type
_entity.pdbx_description
1 polymer ?
#
loop_
_entity_poly.entity_id
_entity_poly.type
_entity_poly.pdbx_seq_one_letter_code
_entity_poly.pdbx_strand_id
1 'polypeptide(L)' 'MRPKNICICRAVSEKTLVDLIHSGVHDLEELRFRSDASMKCGSCYPQVRTIFNREMKIIQSESDKQN' A
#
# COMPACT_ATOMS: atom_id res chain seq x y z
N MET A 1 -14.10 -14.07 0.52
CA MET A 1 -12.64 -13.87 0.73
C MET A 1 -12.48 -13.04 2.00
N ARG A 2 -11.79 -13.52 3.06
CA ARG A 2 -11.50 -12.66 4.22
C ARG A 2 -10.49 -11.60 3.77
N PRO A 3 -10.71 -10.29 4.03
CA PRO A 3 -9.74 -9.27 3.68
C PRO A 3 -8.43 -9.55 4.42
N LYS A 4 -7.32 -9.54 3.69
CA LYS A 4 -5.99 -9.76 4.28
C LYS A 4 -5.60 -8.49 5.02
N ASN A 5 -5.67 -8.54 6.35
CA ASN A 5 -5.24 -7.44 7.21
C ASN A 5 -3.71 -7.43 7.28
N ILE A 6 -3.13 -6.32 6.86
CA ILE A 6 -1.67 -6.10 6.84
C ILE A 6 -1.25 -5.47 8.16
N CYS A 7 -1.96 -4.45 8.63
CA CYS A 7 -1.73 -3.86 9.94
C CYS A 7 -2.82 -4.29 10.92
N ILE A 8 -2.48 -5.14 11.89
CA ILE A 8 -3.41 -5.55 12.95
C ILE A 8 -3.69 -4.39 13.90
N CYS A 9 -2.67 -3.56 14.21
CA CYS A 9 -2.80 -2.46 15.17
C CYS A 9 -3.79 -1.37 14.78
N ARG A 10 -3.99 -1.16 13.47
CA ARG A 10 -4.86 -0.13 12.89
C ARG A 10 -5.93 -0.72 11.99
N ALA A 11 -6.09 -2.05 12.00
CA ALA A 11 -7.02 -2.79 11.15
C ALA A 11 -6.93 -2.41 9.65
N VAL A 12 -5.71 -2.19 9.14
CA VAL A 12 -5.49 -1.80 7.74
C VAL A 12 -5.45 -3.04 6.88
N SER A 13 -6.30 -3.08 5.86
CA SER A 13 -6.37 -4.14 4.88
C SER A 13 -5.45 -3.88 3.69
N GLU A 14 -5.06 -4.95 2.99
CA GLU A 14 -4.33 -4.85 1.72
C GLU A 14 -5.11 -3.99 0.71
N LYS A 15 -6.43 -4.15 0.63
CA LYS A 15 -7.31 -3.36 -0.24
C LYS A 15 -7.17 -1.87 0.05
N THR A 16 -7.14 -1.45 1.31
CA THR A 16 -6.97 -0.04 1.69
C THR A 16 -5.66 0.54 1.17
N LEU A 17 -4.56 -0.25 1.22
CA LEU A 17 -3.26 0.19 0.70
C LEU A 17 -3.30 0.34 -0.83
N VAL A 18 -3.89 -0.64 -1.52
CA VAL A 18 -4.05 -0.61 -2.97
C VAL A 18 -4.94 0.58 -3.39
N ASP A 19 -6.09 0.77 -2.75
CA ASP A 19 -6.99 1.90 -3.06
C ASP A 19 -6.27 3.26 -2.91
N LEU A 20 -5.41 3.41 -1.89
CA LEU A 20 -4.62 4.64 -1.70
C LEU A 20 -3.56 4.82 -2.79
N ILE A 21 -2.86 3.76 -3.16
CA ILE A 21 -1.87 3.77 -4.25
C ILE A 21 -2.54 4.17 -5.57
N HIS A 22 -3.68 3.57 -5.89
CA HIS A 22 -4.47 3.89 -7.08
C HIS A 22 -5.09 5.30 -7.01
N SER A 23 -5.26 5.87 -5.81
CA SER A 23 -5.68 7.27 -5.63
C SER A 23 -4.60 8.30 -5.96
N GLY A 24 -3.38 7.86 -6.31
CA GLY A 24 -2.25 8.74 -6.65
C GLY A 24 -1.18 8.86 -5.54
N VAL A 25 -1.18 7.95 -4.57
CA VAL A 25 -0.08 7.91 -3.58
C VAL A 25 1.14 7.24 -4.21
N HIS A 26 2.17 8.05 -4.47
CA HIS A 26 3.42 7.63 -5.10
C HIS A 26 4.60 7.53 -4.13
N ASP A 27 4.36 7.75 -2.84
CA ASP A 27 5.39 7.70 -1.81
C ASP A 27 4.99 6.78 -0.65
N LEU A 28 5.97 6.04 -0.12
CA LEU A 28 5.74 5.07 0.96
C LEU A 28 5.45 5.76 2.30
N GLU A 29 6.06 6.92 2.56
CA GLU A 29 5.78 7.73 3.73
C GLU A 29 4.36 8.30 3.67
N GLU A 30 3.96 8.84 2.52
CA GLU A 30 2.57 9.28 2.30
C GLU A 30 1.58 8.12 2.46
N LEU A 31 1.88 6.94 1.90
CA LEU A 31 1.04 5.76 2.07
C LEU A 31 0.87 5.40 3.54
N ARG A 32 1.96 5.42 4.33
CA ARG A 32 1.90 5.12 5.77
C ARG A 32 1.11 6.17 6.54
N PHE A 33 1.27 7.44 6.20
CA PHE A 33 0.54 8.54 6.82
C PHE A 33 -0.96 8.45 6.52
N ARG A 34 -1.34 8.21 5.25
CA ARG A 34 -2.75 8.11 4.84
C ARG A 34 -3.42 6.81 5.28
N SER A 35 -2.68 5.71 5.35
CA SER A 35 -3.20 4.41 5.78
C SER A 35 -3.08 4.15 7.29
N ASP A 36 -2.39 5.02 8.04
CA ASP A 36 -1.96 4.80 9.43
C ASP A 36 -1.10 3.53 9.65
N ALA A 37 -0.69 2.86 8.58
CA ALA A 37 0.05 1.61 8.66
C ALA A 37 1.48 1.85 9.17
N SER A 38 1.95 0.96 10.04
CA SER A 38 3.31 1.01 10.62
C SER A 38 3.61 2.25 11.46
N MET A 39 2.60 2.97 11.96
CA MET A 39 2.80 4.11 12.88
C MET A 39 2.85 3.71 14.37
N LYS A 40 2.34 2.53 14.74
CA LYS A 40 2.30 2.05 16.14
C LYS A 40 3.46 1.11 16.48
N CYS A 41 3.40 -0.14 16.00
CA CYS A 41 4.41 -1.17 16.30
C CYS A 41 5.46 -1.35 15.19
N GLY A 42 5.20 -0.83 13.98
CA GLY A 42 6.08 -0.99 12.82
C GLY A 42 6.18 -2.39 12.21
N SER A 43 5.62 -3.44 12.83
CA SER A 43 5.82 -4.84 12.39
C SER A 43 5.29 -5.15 11.00
N CYS A 44 4.27 -4.42 10.54
CA CYS A 44 3.70 -4.55 9.21
C CYS A 44 4.48 -3.82 8.10
N TYR A 45 5.51 -3.04 8.45
CA TYR A 45 6.26 -2.22 7.49
C TYR A 45 6.85 -3.00 6.30
N PRO A 46 7.48 -4.18 6.49
CA PRO A 46 8.00 -4.96 5.37
C PRO A 46 6.90 -5.40 4.40
N GLN A 47 5.72 -5.74 4.93
CA GLN A 47 4.57 -6.15 4.11
C GLN A 47 3.98 -4.97 3.34
N VAL A 48 3.80 -3.82 4.00
CA VAL A 48 3.33 -2.57 3.36
C VAL A 48 4.27 -2.18 2.22
N ARG A 49 5.59 -2.18 2.45
CA ARG A 49 6.60 -1.88 1.42
C ARG A 49 6.55 -2.86 0.24
N THR A 50 6.30 -4.14 0.52
CA THR A 50 6.20 -5.16 -0.53
C THR A 50 4.99 -4.92 -1.42
N ILE A 51 3.83 -4.62 -0.83
CA ILE A 51 2.60 -4.30 -1.57
C ILE A 51 2.80 -3.03 -2.38
N PHE A 52 3.33 -1.96 -1.76
CA PHE A 52 3.60 -0.70 -2.43
C PHE A 52 4.50 -0.87 -3.67
N ASN A 53 5.64 -1.54 -3.54
CA ASN A 53 6.55 -1.78 -4.65
C ASN A 53 5.92 -2.62 -5.77
N ARG A 54 5.03 -3.56 -5.42
CA ARG A 54 4.31 -4.38 -6.40
C ARG A 54 3.33 -3.52 -7.20
N GLU A 55 2.48 -2.75 -6.53
CA GLU A 55 1.48 -1.90 -7.18
C GLU A 55 2.12 -0.78 -8.00
N MET A 56 3.19 -0.15 -7.51
CA MET A 56 3.95 0.85 -8.27
C MET A 56 4.49 0.29 -9.59
N LYS A 57 5.01 -0.95 -9.58
CA LYS A 57 5.45 -1.61 -10.82
C LYS A 57 4.30 -1.87 -11.78
N ILE A 58 3.12 -2.22 -11.26
CA ILE A 58 1.93 -2.45 -12.09
C ILE A 58 1.52 -1.13 -12.76
N ILE A 59 1.36 -0.05 -12.00
CA ILE A 59 0.98 1.27 -12.51
C ILE A 59 1.99 1.81 -13.53
N GLN A 60 3.29 1.65 -13.28
CA GLN A 60 4.34 2.03 -14.23
C GLN A 60 4.20 1.23 -15.55
N SER A 61 3.98 -0.08 -15.46
CA SER A 61 3.83 -0.94 -16.63
C SER A 61 2.53 -0.71 -17.42
N GLU A 62 1.49 -0.16 -16.79
CA GLU A 62 0.26 0.27 -17.46
C GLU A 62 0.45 1.60 -18.18
N SER A 63 1.19 2.53 -17.57
CA SER A 63 1.55 3.82 -18.18
C SER A 63 2.40 3.66 -19.45
N ASP A 64 3.26 2.63 -19.49
CA ASP A 64 4.14 2.35 -20.64
C ASP A 64 3.39 1.72 -21.84
N LYS A 65 2.17 1.22 -21.66
CA LYS A 65 1.39 0.56 -22.74
C LYS A 65 0.47 1.50 -23.52
N GLN A 66 0.40 2.77 -23.13
CA GLN A 66 -0.42 3.79 -23.81
C GLN A 66 0.39 4.69 -24.76
N ASN A 67 1.64 4.33 -25.09
CA ASN A 67 2.47 5.07 -26.05
C ASN A 67 2.97 4.18 -27.20
#